data_AF-A0A535P614-F1
#
_entry.id   AF-A0A535P614-F1
#
_cell.length_a   1.000
_cell.length_b   1.000
_cell.length_c   1.000
_cell.angle_alpha   90.00
_cell.angle_beta   90.00
_cell.angle_gamma   90.00
#
_symmetry.space_group_name_H-M   'P 1'
#
loop_
_entity.id
_entity.type
_entity.pdbx_description
1 polymer ?
#
loop_
_entity_poly.entity_id
_entity_poly.type
_entity_poly.pdbx_seq_one_letter_code
_entity_poly.pdbx_strand_id
1 'polypeptide(L)'
;MGKVDATDVIPKLMLQSIYSVLYVGCVADYFSRGDNMSQFRSTDFPVSGYPNRFNHVMQHTLRSLLCPITRPKSFAELLHQVEEVTNLHRLTKVINTLQSRLWNLPAKEQTLLRERLADVLTLHVLQSPQVTLQLESAGWLRMLVQAALLRQPQQVFVTLVTAAVRSSTIDYRGGVHELGAYLQMVFDCFWPFRYPYAAFNWEVFPTNEVFYPLAPLLSEGDDSIQDTLLTIFAELPTLDDAQIEEHLLPVALQWSKHADAERRQRITDILARMSHSSAQQALYRLQSDVDPVVRARARRAAENVRRA
;
A
#
# COMPACT_ATOMS: atom_id res chain seq x y z
N MET A 1 -42.63 -30.65 20.11
CA MET A 1 -42.89 -29.20 20.17
C MET A 1 -41.76 -28.55 20.94
N GLY A 2 -41.01 -27.69 20.25
CA GLY A 2 -39.89 -26.94 20.80
C GLY A 2 -39.40 -26.00 19.70
N LYS A 3 -40.15 -24.92 19.47
CA LYS A 3 -39.75 -23.82 18.59
C LYS A 3 -38.46 -23.23 19.17
N VAL A 4 -37.37 -23.30 18.42
CA VAL A 4 -36.21 -22.45 18.66
C VAL A 4 -36.34 -21.29 17.69
N ASP A 5 -36.70 -20.13 18.24
CA ASP A 5 -36.90 -18.90 17.50
C ASP A 5 -35.60 -18.45 16.81
N ALA A 6 -35.69 -18.26 15.50
CA ALA A 6 -34.61 -17.83 14.62
C ALA A 6 -34.35 -16.31 14.67
N THR A 7 -34.54 -15.67 15.83
CA THR A 7 -34.47 -14.20 15.98
C THR A 7 -33.18 -13.68 16.62
N ASP A 8 -32.30 -14.54 17.14
CA ASP A 8 -31.11 -14.08 17.90
C ASP A 8 -29.75 -14.21 17.18
N VAL A 9 -29.70 -14.69 15.93
CA VAL A 9 -28.43 -14.84 15.17
C VAL A 9 -28.16 -13.65 14.23
N ILE A 10 -29.18 -12.84 13.95
CA ILE A 10 -29.11 -11.69 13.03
C ILE A 10 -28.39 -10.45 13.60
N PRO A 11 -28.36 -10.16 14.93
CA PRO A 11 -27.70 -8.96 15.43
C PRO A 11 -26.16 -9.00 15.34
N LYS A 12 -25.53 -10.19 15.50
CA LYS A 12 -24.05 -10.29 15.57
C LYS A 12 -23.36 -10.15 14.21
N LEU A 13 -23.95 -10.68 13.13
CA LEU A 13 -23.41 -10.56 11.76
C LEU A 13 -23.60 -9.14 11.20
N MET A 14 -24.71 -8.47 11.53
CA MET A 14 -24.88 -7.04 11.22
C MET A 14 -23.88 -6.17 11.98
N LEU A 15 -23.62 -6.45 13.26
CA LEU A 15 -22.63 -5.71 14.04
C LEU A 15 -21.20 -5.89 13.47
N GLN A 16 -20.79 -7.09 13.05
CA GLN A 16 -19.48 -7.28 12.42
C GLN A 16 -19.34 -6.57 11.06
N SER A 17 -20.39 -6.58 10.23
CA SER A 17 -20.40 -5.81 8.97
C SER A 17 -20.39 -4.30 9.21
N ILE A 18 -21.16 -3.82 10.21
CA ILE A 18 -21.15 -2.41 10.61
C ILE A 18 -19.79 -2.02 11.18
N TYR A 19 -19.12 -2.87 11.96
CA TYR A 19 -17.77 -2.60 12.45
C TYR A 19 -16.72 -2.60 11.33
N SER A 20 -16.86 -3.44 10.30
CA SER A 20 -15.94 -3.47 9.16
C SER A 20 -16.12 -2.23 8.26
N VAL A 21 -17.38 -1.84 8.04
CA VAL A 21 -17.78 -0.66 7.25
C VAL A 21 -17.49 0.63 8.02
N LEU A 22 -17.65 0.65 9.35
CA LEU A 22 -17.22 1.74 10.23
C LEU A 22 -15.71 1.77 10.44
N TYR A 23 -14.98 0.65 10.36
CA TYR A 23 -13.52 0.66 10.39
C TYR A 23 -12.96 1.34 9.14
N VAL A 24 -13.49 0.99 7.97
CA VAL A 24 -13.14 1.64 6.69
C VAL A 24 -13.65 3.09 6.64
N GLY A 25 -14.86 3.35 7.16
CA GLY A 25 -15.48 4.67 7.20
C GLY A 25 -14.86 5.63 8.22
N CYS A 26 -14.50 5.16 9.43
CA CYS A 26 -13.83 5.97 10.45
C CYS A 26 -12.38 6.25 10.08
N VAL A 27 -11.68 5.32 9.41
CA VAL A 27 -10.36 5.61 8.85
C VAL A 27 -10.48 6.72 7.79
N ALA A 28 -11.50 6.69 6.92
CA ALA A 28 -11.75 7.72 5.91
C ALA A 28 -12.26 9.08 6.45
N ASP A 29 -13.13 9.09 7.47
CA ASP A 29 -13.62 10.33 8.12
C ASP A 29 -12.52 11.00 8.95
N TYR A 30 -11.58 10.23 9.51
CA TYR A 30 -10.39 10.78 10.18
C TYR A 30 -9.41 11.42 9.19
N PHE A 31 -9.36 10.95 7.94
CA PHE A 31 -8.60 11.59 6.87
C PHE A 31 -9.26 12.88 6.34
N SER A 32 -10.53 13.13 6.65
CA SER A 32 -11.29 14.29 6.15
C SER A 32 -11.54 15.38 7.18
N ARG A 33 -11.49 15.08 8.49
CA ARG A 33 -11.61 16.09 9.56
C ARG A 33 -10.23 16.58 10.00
N GLY A 34 -9.80 17.67 9.37
CA GLY A 34 -8.70 18.48 9.86
C GLY A 34 -9.05 19.06 11.24
N ASP A 35 -8.34 18.60 12.26
CA ASP A 35 -7.95 19.42 13.41
C ASP A 35 -6.75 18.76 14.14
N ASN A 36 -5.60 19.44 14.05
CA ASN A 36 -4.41 19.31 14.89
C ASN A 36 -3.82 17.90 15.15
N MET A 37 -3.31 17.25 14.10
CA MET A 37 -2.17 16.31 14.21
C MET A 37 -1.22 16.53 13.03
N SER A 38 -0.26 17.43 13.19
CA SER A 38 0.83 17.64 12.24
C SER A 38 1.77 16.42 12.24
N GLN A 39 1.54 15.43 11.35
CA GLN A 39 2.57 14.57 10.74
C GLN A 39 2.06 13.51 9.74
N PHE A 40 0.74 13.39 9.53
CA PHE A 40 0.20 12.42 8.58
C PHE A 40 -0.56 13.15 7.46
N ARG A 41 0.18 13.77 6.54
CA ARG A 41 -0.41 14.11 5.24
C ARG A 41 -0.56 12.79 4.48
N SER A 42 -1.80 12.38 4.23
CA SER A 42 -2.12 11.70 2.97
C SER A 42 -1.48 12.56 1.89
N THR A 43 -0.42 12.06 1.29
CA THR A 43 0.16 12.66 0.11
C THR A 43 -0.84 12.44 -1.02
N ASP A 44 -1.85 13.30 -1.08
CA ASP A 44 -2.60 13.59 -2.31
C ASP A 44 -1.64 14.30 -3.28
N PHE A 45 -0.54 13.62 -3.66
CA PHE A 45 0.15 13.95 -4.89
C PHE A 45 -0.72 13.35 -6.00
N PRO A 46 -1.29 14.16 -6.89
CA PRO A 46 -1.95 13.62 -8.08
C PRO A 46 -0.87 13.02 -8.98
N VAL A 47 -0.46 11.79 -8.68
CA VAL A 47 0.41 11.02 -9.54
C VAL A 47 -0.42 10.58 -10.74
N SER A 48 -0.04 11.03 -11.92
CA SER A 48 -0.70 10.66 -13.17
C SER A 48 -0.75 9.13 -13.30
N GLY A 49 -1.94 8.58 -13.49
CA GLY A 49 -2.13 7.13 -13.60
C GLY A 49 -2.38 6.40 -12.28
N TYR A 50 -2.37 7.08 -11.13
CA TYR A 50 -2.70 6.48 -9.83
C TYR A 50 -4.23 6.34 -9.63
N PRO A 51 -4.78 5.12 -9.49
CA PRO A 51 -6.20 4.86 -9.29
C PRO A 51 -6.60 4.94 -7.80
N ASN A 52 -7.47 5.90 -7.46
CA ASN A 52 -8.07 6.00 -6.12
C ASN A 52 -9.49 5.39 -6.09
N ARG A 53 -9.68 4.29 -5.35
CA ARG A 53 -10.91 3.49 -5.38
C ARG A 53 -11.65 3.33 -4.07
N PHE A 54 -11.12 3.87 -2.97
CA PHE A 54 -11.72 3.69 -1.65
C PHE A 54 -13.18 4.15 -1.59
N ASN A 55 -13.47 5.32 -2.15
CA ASN A 55 -14.82 5.89 -2.15
C ASN A 55 -15.82 5.09 -2.99
N HIS A 56 -15.37 4.41 -4.04
CA HIS A 56 -16.25 3.66 -4.95
C HIS A 56 -16.79 2.36 -4.33
N VAL A 57 -16.00 1.67 -3.50
CA VAL A 57 -16.44 0.43 -2.82
C VAL A 57 -17.50 0.70 -1.77
N MET A 58 -17.34 1.77 -0.99
CA MET A 58 -18.33 2.18 0.02
C MET A 58 -19.70 2.45 -0.64
N GLN A 59 -19.70 3.20 -1.75
CA GLN A 59 -20.91 3.51 -2.50
C GLN A 59 -21.52 2.28 -3.18
N HIS A 60 -20.69 1.35 -3.68
CA HIS A 60 -21.17 0.15 -4.36
C HIS A 60 -21.74 -0.89 -3.39
N THR A 61 -21.17 -1.02 -2.19
CA THR A 61 -21.69 -1.92 -1.14
C THR A 61 -23.11 -1.53 -0.75
N LEU A 62 -23.35 -0.23 -0.54
CA LEU A 62 -24.69 0.31 -0.27
C LEU A 62 -25.66 0.10 -1.45
N ARG A 63 -25.22 0.33 -2.69
CA ARG A 63 -26.06 0.09 -3.88
C ARG A 63 -26.38 -1.38 -4.11
N SER A 64 -25.45 -2.29 -3.80
CA SER A 64 -25.67 -3.74 -4.00
C SER A 64 -26.75 -4.33 -3.11
N LEU A 65 -27.00 -3.73 -1.94
CA LEU A 65 -28.13 -4.08 -1.07
C LEU A 65 -29.49 -3.64 -1.65
N LEU A 66 -29.47 -2.75 -2.66
CA LEU A 66 -30.66 -2.05 -3.16
C LEU A 66 -31.03 -2.42 -4.62
N CYS A 67 -30.26 -3.26 -5.31
CA CYS A 67 -30.50 -3.56 -6.73
C CYS A 67 -31.38 -4.81 -6.98
N PRO A 68 -32.32 -4.78 -7.95
CA PRO A 68 -33.11 -5.96 -8.33
C PRO A 68 -32.25 -7.00 -9.07
N ILE A 69 -32.54 -8.28 -8.80
CA ILE A 69 -31.82 -9.44 -9.32
C ILE A 69 -32.16 -9.66 -10.80
N THR A 70 -31.27 -9.25 -11.71
CA THR A 70 -31.21 -9.82 -13.06
C THR A 70 -30.48 -11.17 -13.01
N ARG A 71 -30.72 -12.08 -13.98
CA ARG A 71 -30.17 -13.45 -13.96
C ARG A 71 -28.69 -13.44 -13.56
N PRO A 72 -28.32 -14.05 -12.42
CA PRO A 72 -26.99 -13.90 -11.89
C PRO A 72 -26.01 -14.75 -12.71
N LYS A 73 -25.00 -14.10 -13.30
CA LYS A 73 -23.82 -14.80 -13.88
C LYS A 73 -23.19 -15.72 -12.84
N SER A 74 -22.49 -16.79 -13.19
CA SER A 74 -21.74 -17.55 -12.17
C SER A 74 -20.48 -16.79 -11.69
N PHE A 75 -19.87 -17.17 -10.56
CA PHE A 75 -18.58 -16.59 -10.14
C PHE A 75 -17.46 -16.97 -11.13
N ALA A 76 -17.52 -18.18 -11.70
CA ALA A 76 -16.60 -18.62 -12.74
C ALA A 76 -16.71 -17.74 -13.99
N GLU A 77 -17.93 -17.43 -14.45
CA GLU A 77 -18.14 -16.50 -15.57
C GLU A 77 -17.64 -15.09 -15.28
N LEU A 78 -17.78 -14.60 -14.04
CA LEU A 78 -17.29 -13.27 -13.67
C LEU A 78 -15.77 -13.25 -13.62
N LEU A 79 -15.11 -14.26 -13.04
CA LEU A 79 -13.66 -14.37 -13.03
C LEU A 79 -13.11 -14.47 -14.45
N HIS A 80 -13.71 -15.30 -15.30
CA HIS A 80 -13.33 -15.41 -16.70
C HIS A 80 -13.49 -14.08 -17.45
N GLN A 81 -14.53 -13.30 -17.14
CA GLN A 81 -14.67 -11.93 -17.69
C GLN A 81 -13.62 -10.96 -17.18
N VAL A 82 -13.07 -11.16 -15.98
CA VAL A 82 -11.90 -10.40 -15.51
C VAL A 82 -10.67 -10.83 -16.31
N GLU A 83 -10.44 -12.13 -16.51
CA GLU A 83 -9.30 -12.66 -17.28
C GLU A 83 -9.24 -12.10 -18.70
N GLU A 84 -10.38 -12.09 -19.42
CA GLU A 84 -10.44 -11.67 -20.83
C GLU A 84 -10.56 -10.15 -21.04
N VAL A 85 -10.56 -9.36 -19.97
CA VAL A 85 -10.83 -7.93 -20.09
C VAL A 85 -9.67 -7.19 -20.74
N THR A 86 -10.01 -6.28 -21.67
CA THR A 86 -9.03 -5.48 -22.42
C THR A 86 -9.23 -3.97 -22.22
N ASN A 87 -10.08 -3.55 -21.28
CA ASN A 87 -10.38 -2.14 -21.01
C ASN A 87 -10.72 -1.92 -19.53
N LEU A 88 -10.11 -0.88 -18.94
CA LEU A 88 -10.26 -0.45 -17.54
C LEU A 88 -11.72 -0.32 -17.06
N HIS A 89 -12.63 0.23 -17.90
CA HIS A 89 -14.03 0.47 -17.48
C HIS A 89 -14.78 -0.85 -17.29
N ARG A 90 -14.50 -1.83 -18.15
CA ARG A 90 -15.09 -3.17 -18.05
C ARG A 90 -14.51 -3.91 -16.84
N LEU A 91 -13.20 -3.79 -16.60
CA LEU A 91 -12.53 -4.37 -15.44
C LEU A 91 -13.22 -3.91 -14.14
N THR A 92 -13.33 -2.59 -13.95
CA THR A 92 -13.96 -2.00 -12.76
C THR A 92 -15.42 -2.41 -12.60
N LYS A 93 -16.19 -2.47 -13.69
CA LYS A 93 -17.59 -2.92 -13.63
C LYS A 93 -17.70 -4.39 -13.22
N VAL A 94 -16.89 -5.27 -13.79
CA VAL A 94 -16.92 -6.71 -13.51
C VAL A 94 -16.47 -6.97 -12.07
N ILE A 95 -15.39 -6.34 -11.62
CA ILE A 95 -14.91 -6.48 -10.23
C ILE A 95 -15.94 -5.98 -9.24
N ASN A 96 -16.55 -4.81 -9.46
CA ASN A 96 -17.61 -4.32 -8.59
C ASN A 96 -18.81 -5.28 -8.51
N THR A 97 -19.17 -5.90 -9.64
CA THR A 97 -20.23 -6.93 -9.71
C THR A 97 -19.83 -8.21 -8.97
N LEU A 98 -18.56 -8.59 -9.03
CA LEU A 98 -18.01 -9.73 -8.31
C LEU A 98 -18.01 -9.45 -6.80
N GLN A 99 -17.49 -8.30 -6.37
CA GLN A 99 -17.43 -7.88 -4.96
C GLN A 99 -18.81 -7.79 -4.32
N SER A 100 -19.80 -7.19 -4.99
CA SER A 100 -21.17 -7.11 -4.46
C SER A 100 -21.78 -8.48 -4.16
N ARG A 101 -21.39 -9.50 -4.93
CA ARG A 101 -21.90 -10.86 -4.77
C ARG A 101 -21.10 -11.68 -3.79
N LEU A 102 -19.79 -11.45 -3.69
CA LEU A 102 -18.94 -12.09 -2.68
C LEU A 102 -19.49 -11.86 -1.27
N TRP A 103 -20.01 -10.68 -0.97
CA TRP A 103 -20.52 -10.37 0.37
C TRP A 103 -21.65 -11.28 0.86
N ASN A 104 -22.37 -11.95 -0.05
CA ASN A 104 -23.44 -12.87 0.29
C ASN A 104 -22.94 -14.31 0.56
N LEU A 105 -21.64 -14.58 0.41
CA LEU A 105 -21.06 -15.91 0.60
C LEU A 105 -20.49 -16.11 2.02
N PRO A 106 -20.30 -17.37 2.47
CA PRO A 106 -19.52 -17.67 3.67
C PRO A 106 -18.08 -17.15 3.57
N ALA A 107 -17.51 -16.70 4.69
CA ALA A 107 -16.18 -16.09 4.73
C ALA A 107 -15.08 -16.93 4.06
N LYS A 108 -15.10 -18.26 4.21
CA LYS A 108 -14.12 -19.16 3.57
C LYS A 108 -14.16 -19.09 2.05
N GLU A 109 -15.35 -19.05 1.47
CA GLU A 109 -15.56 -18.96 0.02
C GLU A 109 -15.21 -17.56 -0.49
N GLN A 110 -15.55 -16.51 0.28
CA GLN A 110 -15.14 -15.14 -0.03
C GLN A 110 -13.62 -15.05 -0.18
N THR A 111 -12.88 -15.60 0.79
CA THR A 111 -11.42 -15.56 0.77
C THR A 111 -10.85 -16.29 -0.44
N LEU A 112 -11.33 -17.51 -0.73
CA LEU A 112 -10.86 -18.29 -1.88
C LEU A 112 -11.06 -17.54 -3.20
N LEU A 113 -12.23 -16.91 -3.37
CA LEU A 113 -12.53 -16.16 -4.59
C LEU A 113 -11.75 -14.84 -4.68
N ARG A 114 -11.42 -14.20 -3.54
CA ARG A 114 -10.56 -13.01 -3.50
C ARG A 114 -9.11 -13.35 -3.84
N GLU A 115 -8.61 -14.49 -3.38
CA GLU A 115 -7.29 -15.01 -3.77
C GLU A 115 -7.22 -15.25 -5.28
N ARG A 116 -8.21 -15.96 -5.85
CA ARG A 116 -8.30 -16.15 -7.31
C ARG A 116 -8.41 -14.85 -8.10
N LEU A 117 -9.18 -13.89 -7.59
CA LEU A 117 -9.26 -12.57 -8.20
C LEU A 117 -7.89 -11.88 -8.17
N ALA A 118 -7.16 -11.95 -7.05
CA ALA A 118 -5.83 -11.37 -6.95
C ALA A 118 -4.86 -12.02 -7.96
N ASP A 119 -4.91 -13.34 -8.14
CA ASP A 119 -4.09 -14.04 -9.14
C ASP A 119 -4.34 -13.50 -10.56
N VAL A 120 -5.61 -13.36 -10.95
CA VAL A 120 -5.99 -12.81 -12.26
C VAL A 120 -5.53 -11.35 -12.40
N LEU A 121 -5.67 -10.53 -11.36
CA LEU A 121 -5.20 -9.14 -11.39
C LEU A 121 -3.68 -9.05 -11.48
N THR A 122 -2.93 -9.93 -10.82
CA THR A 122 -1.47 -10.03 -10.95
C THR A 122 -1.06 -10.31 -12.38
N LEU A 123 -1.77 -11.20 -13.09
CA LEU A 123 -1.51 -11.43 -14.52
C LEU A 123 -1.72 -10.15 -15.34
N HIS A 124 -2.82 -9.42 -15.10
CA HIS A 124 -3.05 -8.15 -15.80
C HIS A 124 -1.99 -7.10 -15.52
N VAL A 125 -1.53 -6.96 -14.27
CA VAL A 125 -0.45 -6.02 -13.91
C VAL A 125 0.84 -6.36 -14.66
N LEU A 126 1.19 -7.64 -14.75
CA LEU A 126 2.50 -8.04 -15.26
C LEU A 126 2.53 -8.32 -16.78
N GLN A 127 1.38 -8.57 -17.41
CA GLN A 127 1.31 -9.10 -18.78
C GLN A 127 0.38 -8.31 -19.72
N SER A 128 -0.48 -7.43 -19.21
CA SER A 128 -1.36 -6.65 -20.08
C SER A 128 -0.53 -5.78 -21.04
N PRO A 129 -0.91 -5.67 -22.32
CA PRO A 129 -0.24 -4.75 -23.26
C PRO A 129 -0.61 -3.28 -23.04
N GLN A 130 -1.64 -3.00 -22.24
CA GLN A 130 -2.12 -1.64 -21.96
C GLN A 130 -1.73 -1.20 -20.55
N VAL A 131 -0.91 -0.15 -20.46
CA VAL A 131 -0.47 0.48 -19.18
C VAL A 131 -1.66 0.89 -18.32
N THR A 132 -2.72 1.43 -18.93
CA THR A 132 -3.94 1.81 -18.19
C THR A 132 -4.60 0.61 -17.52
N LEU A 133 -4.60 -0.56 -18.15
CA LEU A 133 -5.15 -1.78 -17.56
C LEU A 133 -4.20 -2.37 -16.49
N GLN A 134 -2.89 -2.23 -16.67
CA GLN A 134 -1.90 -2.64 -15.66
C GLN A 134 -2.05 -1.81 -14.37
N LEU A 135 -2.08 -0.48 -14.49
CA LEU A 135 -2.25 0.44 -13.35
C LEU A 135 -3.61 0.26 -12.66
N GLU A 136 -4.68 0.14 -13.44
CA GLU A 136 -6.02 -0.16 -12.93
C GLU A 136 -6.02 -1.52 -12.20
N SER A 137 -5.33 -2.50 -12.80
CA SER A 137 -4.85 -3.78 -12.24
C SER A 137 -4.39 -3.68 -10.79
N ALA A 138 -3.28 -2.97 -10.67
CA ALA A 138 -2.52 -2.77 -9.46
C ALA A 138 -3.32 -1.97 -8.42
N GLY A 139 -4.13 -1.01 -8.87
CA GLY A 139 -5.05 -0.28 -8.03
C GLY A 139 -6.06 -1.15 -7.29
N TRP A 140 -6.58 -2.19 -7.96
CA TRP A 140 -7.46 -3.16 -7.31
C TRP A 140 -6.70 -4.05 -6.34
N LEU A 141 -5.50 -4.53 -6.69
CA LEU A 141 -4.66 -5.31 -5.78
C LEU A 141 -4.32 -4.54 -4.49
N ARG A 142 -3.87 -3.28 -4.63
CA ARG A 142 -3.63 -2.37 -3.50
C ARG A 142 -4.86 -2.28 -2.60
N MET A 143 -6.04 -2.09 -3.17
CA MET A 143 -7.26 -2.01 -2.38
C MET A 143 -7.57 -3.33 -1.65
N LEU A 144 -7.39 -4.48 -2.28
CA LEU A 144 -7.61 -5.79 -1.63
C LEU A 144 -6.70 -5.96 -0.42
N VAL A 145 -5.44 -5.50 -0.49
CA VAL A 145 -4.52 -5.47 0.66
C VAL A 145 -5.01 -4.46 1.70
N GLN A 146 -5.34 -3.24 1.30
CA GLN A 146 -5.72 -2.19 2.24
C GLN A 146 -7.02 -2.47 3.00
N ALA A 147 -7.95 -3.19 2.38
CA ALA A 147 -9.17 -3.67 3.01
C ALA A 147 -9.00 -5.01 3.75
N ALA A 148 -7.77 -5.52 3.86
CA ALA A 148 -7.43 -6.80 4.51
C ALA A 148 -8.25 -8.00 3.99
N LEU A 149 -8.45 -8.05 2.66
CA LEU A 149 -9.30 -9.04 2.00
C LEU A 149 -8.52 -10.28 1.52
N LEU A 150 -7.20 -10.29 1.67
CA LEU A 150 -6.29 -11.36 1.25
C LEU A 150 -5.63 -12.03 2.46
N ARG A 151 -5.36 -13.33 2.40
CA ARG A 151 -4.58 -14.02 3.45
C ARG A 151 -3.08 -13.77 3.33
N GLN A 152 -2.58 -13.71 2.10
CA GLN A 152 -1.16 -13.59 1.79
C GLN A 152 -0.92 -12.30 0.98
N PRO A 153 -0.81 -11.14 1.66
CA PRO A 153 -0.57 -9.87 0.98
C PRO A 153 0.81 -9.78 0.32
N GLN A 154 1.77 -10.63 0.73
CA GLN A 154 3.14 -10.63 0.20
C GLN A 154 3.21 -10.71 -1.34
N GLN A 155 2.37 -11.53 -1.96
CA GLN A 155 2.39 -11.69 -3.42
C GLN A 155 2.01 -10.39 -4.15
N VAL A 156 1.18 -9.55 -3.52
CA VAL A 156 0.83 -8.23 -4.06
C VAL A 156 2.04 -7.31 -4.03
N PHE A 157 2.82 -7.28 -2.94
CA PHE A 157 4.06 -6.52 -2.88
C PHE A 157 5.05 -6.96 -3.97
N VAL A 158 5.28 -8.27 -4.12
CA VAL A 158 6.13 -8.80 -5.20
C VAL A 158 5.66 -8.34 -6.56
N THR A 159 4.35 -8.40 -6.81
CA THR A 159 3.74 -7.96 -8.07
C THR A 159 3.99 -6.47 -8.34
N LEU A 160 3.73 -5.61 -7.34
CA LEU A 160 3.88 -4.16 -7.45
C LEU A 160 5.34 -3.73 -7.59
N VAL A 161 6.26 -4.35 -6.83
CA VAL A 161 7.71 -4.09 -6.96
C VAL A 161 8.22 -4.53 -8.33
N THR A 162 7.81 -5.70 -8.80
CA THR A 162 8.18 -6.18 -10.14
C THR A 162 7.69 -5.22 -11.23
N ALA A 163 6.46 -4.71 -11.10
CA ALA A 163 5.91 -3.73 -12.04
C ALA A 163 6.67 -2.40 -12.00
N ALA A 164 7.01 -1.91 -10.80
CA ALA A 164 7.82 -0.70 -10.61
C ALA A 164 9.18 -0.82 -11.33
N VAL A 165 9.93 -1.90 -11.07
CA VAL A 165 11.24 -2.13 -11.71
C VAL A 165 11.12 -2.28 -13.23
N ARG A 166 10.06 -2.89 -13.74
CA ARG A 166 9.85 -2.95 -15.19
C ARG A 166 9.60 -1.56 -15.77
N SER A 167 8.76 -0.75 -15.12
CA SER A 167 8.42 0.60 -15.59
C SER A 167 9.62 1.55 -15.59
N SER A 168 10.60 1.36 -14.69
CA SER A 168 11.81 2.19 -14.65
C SER A 168 12.76 1.95 -15.83
N THR A 169 12.68 0.79 -16.48
CA THR A 169 13.51 0.46 -17.66
C THR A 169 12.93 0.96 -18.99
N ILE A 170 11.75 1.59 -18.97
CA ILE A 170 11.07 2.06 -20.18
C ILE A 170 11.46 3.54 -20.44
N ASP A 171 12.26 3.78 -21.47
CA ASP A 171 12.83 5.10 -21.85
C ASP A 171 11.82 6.20 -22.29
N TYR A 172 10.52 5.99 -22.12
CA TYR A 172 9.50 6.98 -22.48
C TYR A 172 9.10 7.83 -21.27
N ARG A 173 8.81 9.13 -21.46
CA ARG A 173 8.37 10.05 -20.37
C ARG A 173 7.17 9.53 -19.55
N GLY A 174 6.36 8.63 -20.10
CA GLY A 174 5.29 7.93 -19.39
C GLY A 174 5.77 6.93 -18.31
N GLY A 175 6.96 6.35 -18.46
CA GLY A 175 7.54 5.38 -17.53
C GLY A 175 7.83 5.96 -16.15
N VAL A 176 8.22 7.25 -16.06
CA VAL A 176 8.44 7.93 -14.76
C VAL A 176 7.12 8.09 -13.98
N HIS A 177 6.03 8.45 -14.67
CA HIS A 177 4.72 8.56 -14.04
C HIS A 177 4.18 7.20 -13.59
N GLU A 178 4.39 6.17 -14.41
CA GLU A 178 4.02 4.80 -14.09
C GLU A 178 4.81 4.25 -12.89
N LEU A 179 6.13 4.47 -12.86
CA LEU A 179 7.00 4.12 -11.74
C LEU A 179 6.51 4.78 -10.44
N GLY A 180 6.30 6.10 -10.47
CA GLY A 180 5.78 6.84 -9.32
C GLY A 180 4.45 6.28 -8.82
N ALA A 181 3.55 5.88 -9.72
CA ALA A 181 2.26 5.31 -9.36
C ALA A 181 2.43 3.95 -8.65
N TYR A 182 3.28 3.05 -9.17
CA TYR A 182 3.54 1.76 -8.51
C TYR A 182 4.23 1.93 -7.15
N LEU A 183 5.23 2.81 -7.03
CA LEU A 183 5.90 3.07 -5.76
C LEU A 183 4.94 3.62 -4.70
N GLN A 184 4.04 4.53 -5.09
CA GLN A 184 3.00 5.01 -4.19
C GLN A 184 2.07 3.87 -3.75
N MET A 185 1.63 3.01 -4.68
CA MET A 185 0.79 1.85 -4.33
C MET A 185 1.50 0.87 -3.40
N VAL A 186 2.82 0.65 -3.58
CA VAL A 186 3.64 -0.16 -2.68
C VAL A 186 3.59 0.44 -1.28
N PHE A 187 3.88 1.74 -1.13
CA PHE A 187 3.85 2.42 0.16
C PHE A 187 2.47 2.35 0.83
N ASP A 188 1.40 2.55 0.08
CA ASP A 188 0.02 2.48 0.60
C ASP A 188 -0.34 1.09 1.15
N CYS A 189 0.26 0.03 0.64
CA CYS A 189 0.07 -1.33 1.12
C CYS A 189 0.70 -1.58 2.51
N PHE A 190 1.56 -0.68 3.03
CA PHE A 190 2.08 -0.77 4.39
C PHE A 190 1.04 -0.42 5.44
N TRP A 191 0.05 0.42 5.10
CA TRP A 191 -0.90 0.96 6.07
C TRP A 191 -1.61 -0.10 6.93
N PRO A 192 -2.08 -1.23 6.38
CA PRO A 192 -2.75 -2.28 7.16
C PRO A 192 -1.86 -3.03 8.15
N PHE A 193 -0.55 -2.79 8.15
CA PHE A 193 0.39 -3.37 9.11
C PHE A 193 0.71 -2.41 10.28
N ARG A 194 0.29 -1.15 10.18
CA ARG A 194 0.67 -0.10 11.14
C ARG A 194 -0.28 -0.05 12.34
N TYR A 195 0.31 0.18 13.50
CA TYR A 195 -0.42 0.53 14.72
C TYR A 195 -1.08 1.92 14.59
N PRO A 196 -2.24 2.19 15.24
CA PRO A 196 -3.02 1.32 16.14
C PRO A 196 -4.01 0.38 15.44
N TYR A 197 -4.13 0.48 14.13
CA TYR A 197 -5.20 -0.15 13.35
C TYR A 197 -4.63 -1.19 12.39
N ALA A 198 -3.80 -2.09 12.91
CA ALA A 198 -3.23 -3.17 12.12
C ALA A 198 -4.31 -4.20 11.79
N ALA A 199 -4.54 -4.42 10.49
CA ALA A 199 -5.41 -5.46 9.96
C ALA A 199 -4.64 -6.74 9.61
N PHE A 200 -3.32 -6.66 9.43
CA PHE A 200 -2.42 -7.80 9.26
C PHE A 200 -1.42 -7.93 10.42
N ASN A 201 -1.00 -9.17 10.68
CA ASN A 201 0.18 -9.44 11.51
C ASN A 201 1.45 -9.14 10.69
N TRP A 202 2.51 -8.69 11.34
CA TRP A 202 3.83 -8.51 10.72
C TRP A 202 4.44 -9.81 10.22
N GLU A 203 4.00 -10.97 10.72
CA GLU A 203 4.42 -12.29 10.21
C GLU A 203 4.06 -12.52 8.74
N VAL A 204 3.01 -11.87 8.23
CA VAL A 204 2.61 -11.96 6.81
C VAL A 204 3.11 -10.78 5.98
N PHE A 205 3.91 -9.89 6.59
CA PHE A 205 4.59 -8.82 5.88
C PHE A 205 5.73 -9.41 5.02
N PRO A 206 5.98 -8.87 3.81
CA PRO A 206 7.08 -9.34 2.98
C PRO A 206 8.44 -9.24 3.69
N THR A 207 9.33 -10.18 3.42
CA THR A 207 10.75 -10.03 3.77
C THR A 207 11.36 -8.85 3.00
N ASN A 208 12.43 -8.26 3.55
CA ASN A 208 13.14 -7.14 2.91
C ASN A 208 13.58 -7.45 1.47
N GLU A 209 13.88 -8.72 1.17
CA GLU A 209 14.31 -9.20 -0.15
C GLU A 209 13.36 -8.80 -1.28
N VAL A 210 12.06 -8.70 -0.98
CA VAL A 210 11.05 -8.24 -1.95
C VAL A 210 11.32 -6.82 -2.42
N PHE A 211 11.97 -5.99 -1.60
CA PHE A 211 12.24 -4.57 -1.87
C PHE A 211 13.65 -4.30 -2.40
N TYR A 212 14.58 -5.26 -2.33
CA TYR A 212 15.95 -5.08 -2.84
C TYR A 212 16.01 -4.62 -4.31
N PRO A 213 15.14 -5.09 -5.22
CA PRO A 213 15.12 -4.61 -6.60
C PRO A 213 14.82 -3.11 -6.76
N LEU A 214 14.24 -2.46 -5.74
CA LEU A 214 14.00 -1.02 -5.75
C LEU A 214 15.24 -0.19 -5.38
N ALA A 215 16.24 -0.79 -4.73
CA ALA A 215 17.37 -0.07 -4.18
C ALA A 215 18.23 0.64 -5.25
N PRO A 216 18.54 0.04 -6.43
CA PRO A 216 19.25 0.72 -7.51
C PRO A 216 18.55 1.98 -8.03
N LEU A 217 17.22 2.04 -7.92
CA LEU A 217 16.44 3.19 -8.38
C LEU A 217 16.70 4.47 -7.55
N LEU A 218 17.30 4.35 -6.36
CA LEU A 218 17.71 5.50 -5.55
C LEU A 218 18.79 6.35 -6.25
N SER A 219 19.67 5.75 -7.04
CA SER A 219 20.71 6.48 -7.78
C SER A 219 20.24 7.03 -9.13
N GLU A 220 19.16 6.47 -9.68
CA GLU A 220 18.68 6.76 -11.04
C GLU A 220 17.44 7.65 -11.07
N GLY A 221 16.65 7.63 -9.99
CA GLY A 221 15.40 8.38 -9.89
C GLY A 221 15.61 9.89 -9.70
N ASP A 222 14.61 10.65 -10.16
CA ASP A 222 14.49 12.06 -9.80
C ASP A 222 14.20 12.26 -8.30
N ASP A 223 14.23 13.51 -7.86
CA ASP A 223 13.98 13.88 -6.47
C ASP A 223 12.66 13.29 -5.91
N SER A 224 11.59 13.22 -6.72
CA SER A 224 10.29 12.70 -6.28
C SER A 224 10.30 11.18 -6.12
N ILE A 225 10.96 10.47 -7.03
CA ILE A 225 11.15 9.02 -6.95
C ILE A 225 12.04 8.68 -5.76
N GLN A 226 13.15 9.40 -5.55
CA GLN A 226 14.02 9.23 -4.40
C GLN A 226 13.28 9.47 -3.08
N ASP A 227 12.50 10.54 -2.98
CA ASP A 227 11.63 10.83 -1.82
C ASP A 227 10.71 9.64 -1.49
N THR A 228 10.07 9.07 -2.50
CA THR A 228 9.14 7.94 -2.33
C THR A 228 9.87 6.67 -1.91
N LEU A 229 11.00 6.36 -2.56
CA LEU A 229 11.83 5.20 -2.23
C LEU A 229 12.38 5.27 -0.81
N LEU A 230 12.89 6.43 -0.39
CA LEU A 230 13.34 6.63 0.99
C LEU A 230 12.21 6.43 1.98
N THR A 231 10.99 6.85 1.64
CA THR A 231 9.81 6.62 2.48
C THR A 231 9.50 5.13 2.57
N ILE A 232 9.60 4.36 1.47
CA ILE A 232 9.42 2.90 1.48
C ILE A 232 10.50 2.22 2.34
N PHE A 233 11.78 2.54 2.13
CA PHE A 233 12.88 1.95 2.90
C PHE A 233 12.79 2.32 4.38
N ALA A 234 12.33 3.54 4.70
CA ALA A 234 12.08 3.95 6.07
C ALA A 234 10.97 3.15 6.78
N GLU A 235 10.18 2.33 6.08
CA GLU A 235 9.18 1.48 6.71
C GLU A 235 9.66 0.04 6.90
N LEU A 236 10.84 -0.31 6.40
CA LEU A 236 11.37 -1.66 6.56
C LEU A 236 11.86 -1.91 8.01
N PRO A 237 11.66 -3.13 8.54
CA PRO A 237 12.08 -3.47 9.90
C PRO A 237 13.58 -3.34 10.15
N THR A 238 14.40 -3.71 9.17
CA THR A 238 15.87 -3.66 9.23
C THR A 238 16.44 -3.06 7.94
N LEU A 239 17.58 -2.39 8.04
CA LEU A 239 18.27 -1.73 6.91
C LEU A 239 19.75 -2.14 6.78
N ASP A 240 20.17 -3.16 7.52
CA ASP A 240 21.55 -3.65 7.59
C ASP A 240 21.88 -4.71 6.52
N ASP A 241 20.96 -4.97 5.61
CA ASP A 241 21.20 -5.89 4.50
C ASP A 241 22.11 -5.23 3.47
N ALA A 242 23.25 -5.86 3.17
CA ALA A 242 24.28 -5.31 2.28
C ALA A 242 23.73 -4.83 0.93
N GLN A 243 22.72 -5.52 0.38
CA GLN A 243 22.09 -5.17 -0.90
C GLN A 243 21.27 -3.87 -0.85
N ILE A 244 20.63 -3.56 0.29
CA ILE A 244 19.96 -2.26 0.47
C ILE A 244 21.01 -1.21 0.83
N GLU A 245 21.92 -1.55 1.73
CA GLU A 245 22.90 -0.64 2.28
C GLU A 245 23.79 -0.01 1.20
N GLU A 246 24.26 -0.81 0.23
CA GLU A 246 25.12 -0.35 -0.88
C GLU A 246 24.53 0.85 -1.64
N HIS A 247 23.20 0.86 -1.85
CA HIS A 247 22.51 1.94 -2.56
C HIS A 247 21.94 3.01 -1.63
N LEU A 248 21.46 2.62 -0.44
CA LEU A 248 20.81 3.53 0.50
C LEU A 248 21.79 4.43 1.24
N LEU A 249 22.96 3.89 1.63
CA LEU A 249 23.93 4.63 2.43
C LEU A 249 24.46 5.89 1.70
N PRO A 250 24.89 5.84 0.42
CA PRO A 250 25.35 7.04 -0.28
C PRO A 250 24.30 8.15 -0.32
N VAL A 251 23.04 7.81 -0.63
CA VAL A 251 21.92 8.76 -0.68
C VAL A 251 21.63 9.31 0.71
N ALA A 252 21.61 8.47 1.74
CA ALA A 252 21.39 8.90 3.11
C ALA A 252 22.47 9.88 3.60
N LEU A 253 23.74 9.63 3.27
CA LEU A 253 24.85 10.52 3.59
C LEU A 253 24.77 11.84 2.83
N GLN A 254 24.36 11.82 1.56
CA GLN A 254 24.12 13.04 0.78
C GLN A 254 22.99 13.87 1.39
N TRP A 255 21.86 13.24 1.70
CA TRP A 255 20.70 13.89 2.28
C TRP A 255 20.96 14.45 3.67
N SER A 256 21.82 13.81 4.48
CA SER A 256 22.23 14.32 5.79
C SER A 256 22.92 15.68 5.73
N LYS A 257 23.45 16.08 4.57
CA LYS A 257 24.15 17.35 4.34
C LYS A 257 23.37 18.29 3.42
N HIS A 258 22.14 17.94 3.06
CA HIS A 258 21.35 18.68 2.09
C HIS A 258 20.99 20.07 2.62
N ALA A 259 20.86 21.07 1.75
CA ALA A 259 20.50 22.43 2.13
C ALA A 259 19.09 22.51 2.75
N ASP A 260 18.16 21.75 2.18
CA ASP A 260 16.80 21.58 2.71
C ASP A 260 16.78 20.83 4.06
N ALA A 261 16.20 21.48 5.07
CA ALA A 261 16.03 20.92 6.40
C ALA A 261 15.06 19.74 6.42
N GLU A 262 14.05 19.71 5.55
CA GLU A 262 13.08 18.62 5.52
C GLU A 262 13.74 17.29 5.11
N ARG A 263 14.58 17.32 4.06
CA ARG A 263 15.39 16.16 3.67
C ARG A 263 16.33 15.68 4.78
N ARG A 264 17.02 16.62 5.46
CA ARG A 264 17.87 16.29 6.62
C ARG A 264 17.06 15.69 7.78
N GLN A 265 15.84 16.17 8.01
CA GLN A 265 14.95 15.62 9.04
C GLN A 265 14.51 14.21 8.70
N ARG A 266 14.02 13.96 7.47
CA ARG A 266 13.49 12.66 7.04
C ARG A 266 14.54 11.55 7.10
N ILE A 267 15.80 11.85 6.79
CA ILE A 267 16.85 10.82 6.76
C ILE A 267 17.31 10.35 8.16
N THR A 268 16.95 11.07 9.23
CA THR A 268 17.39 10.73 10.60
C THR A 268 16.99 9.32 11.03
N ASP A 269 15.76 8.88 10.72
CA ASP A 269 15.25 7.56 11.11
C ASP A 269 15.86 6.42 10.28
N ILE A 270 16.28 6.72 9.04
CA ILE A 270 17.04 5.79 8.19
C ILE A 270 18.44 5.62 8.78
N LEU A 271 19.17 6.72 9.00
CA LEU A 271 20.52 6.68 9.55
C LEU A 271 20.60 5.99 10.91
N ALA A 272 19.58 6.16 11.75
CA ALA A 272 19.50 5.52 13.06
C ALA A 272 19.43 3.99 12.97
N ARG A 273 18.72 3.45 11.96
CA ARG A 273 18.55 2.01 11.76
C ARG A 273 19.67 1.34 10.97
N MET A 274 20.63 2.11 10.46
CA MET A 274 21.80 1.56 9.77
C MET A 274 22.96 1.43 10.78
N SER A 275 23.45 0.22 10.96
CA SER A 275 24.59 -0.11 11.83
C SER A 275 25.93 0.44 11.30
N HIS A 276 25.98 0.86 10.04
CA HIS A 276 27.20 1.36 9.41
C HIS A 276 27.80 2.59 10.10
N SER A 277 29.11 2.57 10.33
CA SER A 277 29.84 3.61 11.07
C SER A 277 29.63 5.03 10.49
N SER A 278 29.65 5.18 9.16
CA SER A 278 29.39 6.46 8.49
C SER A 278 27.98 6.99 8.73
N ALA A 279 26.97 6.10 8.80
CA ALA A 279 25.59 6.50 9.08
C ALA A 279 25.45 7.01 10.51
N GLN A 280 26.05 6.30 11.47
CA GLN A 280 26.08 6.71 12.88
C GLN A 280 26.80 8.05 13.08
N GLN A 281 27.92 8.27 12.37
CA GLN A 281 28.61 9.56 12.38
C GLN A 281 27.76 10.69 11.77
N ALA A 282 27.00 10.41 10.71
CA ALA A 282 26.12 11.40 10.11
C ALA A 282 24.96 11.75 11.06
N LEU A 283 24.33 10.75 11.67
CA LEU A 283 23.29 10.95 12.68
C LEU A 283 23.80 11.77 13.87
N TYR A 284 25.01 11.49 14.36
CA TYR A 284 25.64 12.26 15.44
C TYR A 284 25.78 13.75 15.08
N ARG A 285 26.20 14.07 13.85
CA ARG A 285 26.28 15.47 13.39
C ARG A 285 24.91 16.15 13.39
N LEU A 286 23.87 15.44 12.94
CA LEU A 286 22.50 15.97 12.91
C LEU A 286 21.94 16.27 14.32
N GLN A 287 22.44 15.63 15.39
CA GLN A 287 22.07 15.99 16.77
C GLN A 287 22.57 17.37 17.23
N SER A 288 23.40 18.01 16.41
CA SER A 288 23.88 19.39 16.55
C SER A 288 23.50 20.28 15.36
N ASP A 289 22.53 19.88 14.53
CA ASP A 289 22.08 20.66 13.36
C ASP A 289 21.61 22.07 13.77
N VAL A 290 21.81 23.05 12.89
CA VAL A 290 21.38 24.43 13.09
C VAL A 290 19.86 24.51 13.22
N ASP A 291 19.14 23.68 12.45
CA ASP A 291 17.70 23.58 12.53
C ASP A 291 17.26 22.81 13.79
N PRO A 292 16.44 23.42 14.68
CA PRO A 292 16.04 22.80 15.93
C PRO A 292 15.13 21.58 15.73
N VAL A 293 14.36 21.52 14.64
CA VAL A 293 13.47 20.39 14.32
C VAL A 293 14.28 19.19 13.88
N VAL A 294 15.24 19.38 12.97
CA VAL A 294 16.19 18.34 12.54
C VAL A 294 16.94 17.79 13.76
N ARG A 295 17.46 18.69 14.60
CA ARG A 295 18.18 18.35 15.82
C ARG A 295 17.35 17.51 16.78
N ALA A 296 16.11 17.91 17.03
CA ALA A 296 15.21 17.19 17.92
C ALA A 296 14.87 15.81 17.37
N ARG A 297 14.63 15.68 16.06
CA ARG A 297 14.35 14.39 15.42
C ARG A 297 15.56 13.45 15.50
N ALA A 298 16.75 13.93 15.16
CA ALA A 298 17.99 13.15 15.23
C ALA A 298 18.28 12.61 16.63
N ARG A 299 18.04 13.41 17.68
CA ARG A 299 18.20 12.97 19.07
C ARG A 299 17.21 11.87 19.44
N ARG A 300 15.93 12.04 19.10
CA ARG A 300 14.89 11.01 19.32
C ARG A 300 15.21 9.71 18.59
N ALA A 301 15.62 9.79 17.33
CA ALA A 301 15.98 8.62 16.54
C ALA A 301 17.15 7.85 17.18
N ALA A 302 18.21 8.56 17.61
CA ALA A 302 19.34 7.96 18.30
C ALA A 302 18.97 7.35 19.67
N GLU A 303 18.05 7.97 20.41
CA GLU A 303 17.56 7.44 21.70
C GLU A 303 16.74 6.16 21.53
N ASN A 304 15.92 6.07 20.48
CA ASN A 304 15.11 4.89 20.21
C ASN A 304 15.97 3.66 19.91
N VAL A 305 17.08 3.83 19.17
CA VAL A 305 18.02 2.74 18.88
C VAL A 305 18.74 2.25 20.14
N ARG A 306 19.00 3.13 21.12
CA ARG A 306 19.64 2.73 22.38
C ARG A 306 18.71 1.97 23.34
N ARG A 307 17.40 2.04 23.10
CA ARG A 307 16.35 1.41 23.94
C ARG A 307 15.81 0.12 23.34
N ALA A 308 15.91 -0.04 22.02
CA ALA A 308 15.57 -1.28 21.30
C ALA A 308 16.66 -2.34 21.51
#